data_AF-A0A0D2JC86-F1
#
_entry.id   AF-A0A0D2JC86-F1
#
_cell.length_a   1.000
_cell.length_b   1.000
_cell.length_c   1.000
_cell.angle_alpha   90.00
_cell.angle_beta   90.00
_cell.angle_gamma   90.00
#
_symmetry.space_group_name_H-M   'P 1'
#
loop_
_entity.id
_entity.type
_entity.pdbx_description
1 polymer ?
#
loop_
_entity_poly.entity_id
_entity_poly.type
_entity_poly.pdbx_seq_one_letter_code
_entity_poly.pdbx_strand_id
1 'polypeptide(L)'
;MRTSGVLFAAAAFALVALAAAQGTKGTTLRGFKFSSDVSDYLGISQDICDIRALLNSRTPAYSKAESIYMDGKNAKGGLSMRRLATGLNYDQPFWSLYSKYFKTPLFVDDVLQRAFSGLAPFTTDVERVQLIVKSLESSLQVATVMHKLDDAISLLKKGQGAAALNALDAAWAIYVGGAPNCGLWTVSLKRANEFGTKVDCEKSKVADNILKAFLKAQAGVEAKNATALEQARDTVRAQLAANYFQAIITYAHEMYLDNAANISAAEHQVEAYGFFRTVAPWIALANTTAAQALDYWLFPGQPTKTKDIDLKAARALSTAYAKLGVTPEDVGTYGTKQPELGCTAFVPSAADKGGILSTTDAKDSLRPTSPAPAAAKAPAAKAPAAKSPAPKSGHKRFSLFL
;
A
#
# COMPACT_ATOMS: atom_id res chain seq x y z
N MET A 1 -7.37 -21.27 -41.28
CA MET A 1 -6.91 -19.91 -40.87
C MET A 1 -7.82 -19.47 -39.74
N ARG A 2 -7.41 -19.18 -38.49
CA ARG A 2 -6.13 -18.78 -37.92
C ARG A 2 -5.96 -19.45 -36.55
N THR A 3 -4.84 -20.11 -36.34
CA THR A 3 -4.29 -20.43 -35.01
C THR A 3 -3.36 -19.30 -34.62
N SER A 4 -3.71 -18.50 -33.62
CA SER A 4 -2.80 -17.54 -32.97
C SER A 4 -3.43 -17.16 -31.63
N GLY A 5 -2.86 -17.64 -30.53
CA GLY A 5 -3.41 -17.31 -29.22
C GLY A 5 -2.76 -18.03 -28.05
N VAL A 6 -1.43 -18.17 -28.01
CA VAL A 6 -0.71 -18.49 -26.77
C VAL A 6 0.68 -17.86 -26.85
N LEU A 7 0.84 -16.60 -26.43
CA LEU A 7 2.19 -16.01 -26.29
C LEU A 7 2.22 -14.67 -25.52
N PHE A 8 1.50 -14.49 -24.41
CA PHE A 8 1.68 -13.24 -23.62
C PHE A 8 1.70 -13.34 -22.09
N ALA A 9 1.71 -14.54 -21.50
CA ALA A 9 1.99 -14.72 -20.06
C ALA A 9 3.47 -15.07 -19.76
N ALA A 10 4.32 -15.20 -20.78
CA ALA A 10 5.68 -15.73 -20.64
C ALA A 10 6.74 -14.68 -20.22
N ALA A 11 6.48 -13.37 -20.38
CA ALA A 11 7.51 -12.35 -20.19
C ALA A 11 7.91 -12.13 -18.72
N ALA A 12 6.97 -12.26 -17.77
CA ALA A 12 7.27 -12.14 -16.34
C ALA A 12 7.99 -13.38 -15.78
N PHE A 13 7.59 -14.58 -16.22
CA PHE A 13 8.25 -15.84 -15.82
C PHE A 13 9.66 -15.98 -16.44
N ALA A 14 9.85 -15.52 -17.68
CA ALA A 14 11.14 -15.63 -18.36
C ALA A 14 12.24 -14.80 -17.66
N LEU A 15 11.91 -13.66 -17.06
CA LEU A 15 12.89 -12.80 -16.37
C LEU A 15 13.35 -13.40 -15.02
N VAL A 16 12.47 -14.04 -14.25
CA VAL A 16 12.87 -14.69 -12.98
C VAL A 16 13.71 -15.94 -13.23
N ALA A 17 13.38 -16.72 -14.26
CA ALA A 17 14.15 -17.91 -14.63
C ALA A 17 15.51 -17.56 -15.29
N LEU A 18 15.61 -16.49 -16.08
CA LEU A 18 16.90 -16.01 -16.63
C LEU A 18 17.76 -15.27 -15.58
N ALA A 19 17.15 -14.55 -14.64
CA ALA A 19 17.87 -13.81 -13.59
C ALA A 19 18.70 -14.74 -12.68
N ALA A 20 18.27 -15.99 -12.50
CA ALA A 20 18.96 -16.97 -11.67
C ALA A 20 20.37 -17.34 -12.18
N ALA A 21 20.72 -17.03 -13.43
CA ALA A 21 22.02 -17.39 -14.04
C ALA A 21 22.94 -16.20 -14.35
N GLN A 22 22.41 -14.97 -14.54
CA GLN A 22 23.20 -13.80 -14.98
C GLN A 22 23.07 -12.56 -14.09
N GLY A 23 22.26 -12.60 -13.03
CA GLY A 23 21.92 -11.44 -12.21
C GLY A 23 20.97 -10.48 -12.93
N THR A 24 20.39 -9.52 -12.21
CA THR A 24 19.37 -8.59 -12.75
C THR A 24 19.94 -7.25 -13.21
N LYS A 25 21.23 -7.00 -12.99
CA LYS A 25 21.88 -5.76 -13.40
C LYS A 25 21.75 -5.53 -14.91
N GLY A 26 21.33 -4.33 -15.30
CA GLY A 26 21.15 -3.94 -16.70
C GLY A 26 19.87 -4.45 -17.34
N THR A 27 19.09 -5.30 -16.66
CA THR A 27 17.77 -5.74 -17.12
C THR A 27 16.72 -4.66 -16.87
N THR A 28 15.66 -4.66 -17.69
CA THR A 28 14.52 -3.76 -17.54
C THR A 28 13.29 -4.55 -17.10
N LEU A 29 12.65 -4.12 -16.02
CA LEU A 29 11.41 -4.71 -15.53
C LEU A 29 10.36 -3.61 -15.34
N ARG A 30 9.20 -3.78 -15.99
CA ARG A 30 8.07 -2.83 -15.95
C ARG A 30 8.47 -1.38 -16.27
N GLY A 31 9.43 -1.20 -17.20
CA GLY A 31 9.87 0.10 -17.69
C GLY A 31 11.03 0.75 -16.94
N PHE A 32 11.55 0.13 -15.88
CA PHE A 32 12.71 0.63 -15.13
C PHE A 32 13.92 -0.29 -15.34
N LYS A 33 15.10 0.28 -15.58
CA LYS A 33 16.35 -0.45 -15.81
C LYS A 33 17.19 -0.47 -14.53
N PHE A 34 17.55 -1.66 -14.07
CA PHE A 34 18.35 -1.83 -12.87
C PHE A 34 19.83 -1.51 -13.10
N SER A 35 20.44 -0.78 -12.17
CA SER A 35 21.87 -0.46 -12.14
C SER A 35 22.69 -1.47 -11.31
N SER A 36 22.01 -2.29 -10.53
CA SER A 36 22.54 -3.29 -9.60
C SER A 36 21.78 -4.62 -9.70
N ASP A 37 22.30 -5.65 -9.05
CA ASP A 37 21.59 -6.93 -8.94
C ASP A 37 20.64 -6.90 -7.74
N VAL A 38 19.34 -7.03 -8.02
CA VAL A 38 18.22 -7.03 -7.10
C VAL A 38 17.48 -8.37 -7.02
N SER A 39 18.10 -9.46 -7.47
CA SER A 39 17.48 -10.80 -7.49
C SER A 39 16.87 -11.18 -6.15
N ASP A 40 17.55 -10.88 -5.04
CA ASP A 40 17.07 -11.15 -3.69
C ASP A 40 15.78 -10.38 -3.34
N TYR A 41 15.66 -9.13 -3.79
CA TYR A 41 14.48 -8.30 -3.53
C TYR A 41 13.28 -8.78 -4.36
N LEU A 42 13.50 -9.22 -5.60
CA LEU A 42 12.43 -9.84 -6.41
C LEU A 42 11.92 -11.14 -5.79
N GLY A 43 12.81 -11.90 -5.13
CA GLY A 43 12.50 -13.14 -4.41
C GLY A 43 11.53 -12.95 -3.24
N ILE A 44 11.46 -11.77 -2.62
CA ILE A 44 10.55 -11.50 -1.50
C ILE A 44 9.09 -11.71 -1.89
N SER A 45 8.67 -11.23 -3.07
CA SER A 45 7.29 -11.46 -3.53
C SER A 45 6.98 -12.94 -3.78
N GLN A 46 7.98 -13.76 -4.10
CA GLN A 46 7.81 -15.21 -4.23
C GLN A 46 7.64 -15.85 -2.85
N ASP A 47 8.41 -15.43 -1.84
CA ASP A 47 8.22 -15.88 -0.46
C ASP A 47 6.81 -15.53 0.07
N ILE A 48 6.29 -14.35 -0.27
CA ILE A 48 4.92 -13.96 0.08
C ILE A 48 3.89 -14.88 -0.59
N CYS A 49 4.07 -15.19 -1.88
CA CYS A 49 3.20 -16.14 -2.58
C CYS A 49 3.27 -17.55 -1.99
N ASP A 50 4.46 -18.00 -1.58
CA ASP A 50 4.64 -19.31 -0.95
C ASP A 50 3.96 -19.37 0.43
N ILE A 51 4.09 -18.31 1.24
CA ILE A 51 3.34 -18.17 2.51
C ILE A 51 1.85 -18.19 2.26
N ARG A 52 1.37 -17.40 1.30
CA ARG A 52 -0.05 -17.35 0.94
C ARG A 52 -0.57 -18.73 0.55
N ALA A 53 0.16 -19.48 -0.25
CA ALA A 53 -0.23 -20.84 -0.65
C ALA A 53 -0.29 -21.81 0.55
N LEU A 54 0.63 -21.69 1.51
CA LEU A 54 0.64 -22.51 2.73
C LEU A 54 -0.52 -22.17 3.69
N LEU A 55 -0.93 -20.91 3.71
CA LEU A 55 -1.98 -20.42 4.60
C LEU A 55 -3.37 -20.51 3.98
N ASN A 56 -3.49 -20.48 2.65
CA ASN A 56 -4.78 -20.56 1.95
C ASN A 56 -5.33 -21.99 1.88
N SER A 57 -5.53 -22.61 3.04
CA SER A 57 -6.00 -23.98 3.21
C SER A 57 -6.99 -24.04 4.36
N ARG A 58 -7.87 -25.05 4.37
CA ARG A 58 -8.74 -25.33 5.53
C ARG A 58 -7.97 -25.70 6.79
N THR A 59 -6.70 -26.11 6.64
CA THR A 59 -5.75 -26.36 7.73
C THR A 59 -4.46 -25.60 7.43
N PRO A 60 -4.38 -24.30 7.78
CA PRO A 60 -3.23 -23.46 7.43
C PRO A 60 -1.93 -23.97 8.06
N ALA A 61 -0.87 -24.04 7.26
CA ALA A 61 0.44 -24.52 7.71
C ALA A 61 1.28 -23.40 8.35
N TYR A 62 0.82 -22.86 9.47
CA TYR A 62 1.44 -21.68 10.12
C TYR A 62 2.94 -21.83 10.37
N SER A 63 3.39 -22.94 10.96
CA SER A 63 4.82 -23.13 11.26
C SER A 63 5.71 -23.09 10.00
N LYS A 64 5.24 -23.65 8.87
CA LYS A 64 5.98 -23.59 7.60
C LYS A 64 5.98 -22.17 7.02
N ALA A 65 4.83 -21.51 7.07
CA ALA A 65 4.69 -20.13 6.61
C ALA A 65 5.57 -19.18 7.45
N GLU A 66 5.59 -19.36 8.77
CA GLU A 66 6.42 -18.61 9.69
C GLU A 66 7.91 -18.84 9.44
N SER A 67 8.35 -20.07 9.19
CA SER A 67 9.76 -20.31 8.80
C SER A 67 10.15 -19.56 7.53
N ILE A 68 9.29 -19.51 6.49
CA ILE A 68 9.57 -18.67 5.31
C ILE A 68 9.66 -17.19 5.68
N TYR A 69 8.81 -16.71 6.59
CA TYR A 69 8.87 -15.33 7.07
C TYR A 69 10.18 -15.01 7.82
N MET A 70 10.57 -15.89 8.74
CA MET A 70 11.75 -15.74 9.60
C MET A 70 13.05 -15.82 8.79
N ASP A 71 13.14 -16.84 7.92
CA ASP A 71 14.40 -17.29 7.35
C ASP A 71 14.54 -16.91 5.86
N GLY A 72 13.42 -16.63 5.19
CA GLY A 72 13.37 -16.50 3.73
C GLY A 72 13.49 -17.84 3.02
N LYS A 73 13.08 -17.91 1.75
CA LYS A 73 13.20 -19.12 0.93
C LYS A 73 13.79 -18.84 -0.45
N ASN A 74 13.38 -17.76 -1.08
CA ASN A 74 13.75 -17.44 -2.47
C ASN A 74 14.82 -16.35 -2.60
N ALA A 75 15.12 -15.60 -1.53
CA ALA A 75 16.23 -14.64 -1.50
C ALA A 75 17.52 -15.32 -1.02
N LYS A 76 18.54 -15.40 -1.89
CA LYS A 76 19.77 -16.18 -1.67
C LYS A 76 20.80 -15.45 -0.79
N GLY A 77 20.73 -14.11 -0.70
CA GLY A 77 21.63 -13.29 0.13
C GLY A 77 21.32 -13.24 1.63
N GLY A 78 20.49 -14.14 2.16
CA GLY A 78 20.07 -14.11 3.57
C GLY A 78 19.18 -12.90 3.91
N LEU A 79 18.46 -12.39 2.92
CA LEU A 79 17.39 -11.42 3.11
C LEU A 79 16.12 -12.18 3.46
N SER A 80 15.50 -11.87 4.59
CA SER A 80 14.21 -12.43 4.98
C SER A 80 13.19 -11.32 5.22
N MET A 81 11.91 -11.68 5.17
CA MET A 81 10.83 -10.74 5.47
C MET A 81 10.89 -10.24 6.91
N ARG A 82 11.29 -11.08 7.86
CA ARG A 82 11.55 -10.64 9.24
C ARG A 82 12.70 -9.65 9.31
N ARG A 83 13.81 -9.87 8.60
CA ARG A 83 14.92 -8.92 8.58
C ARG A 83 14.49 -7.57 8.00
N LEU A 84 13.63 -7.56 6.98
CA LEU A 84 13.02 -6.33 6.47
C LEU A 84 12.05 -5.68 7.46
N ALA A 85 11.34 -6.46 8.27
CA ALA A 85 10.41 -5.94 9.28
C ALA A 85 11.09 -5.40 10.55
N THR A 86 12.32 -5.84 10.84
CA THR A 86 13.01 -5.57 12.12
C THR A 86 14.32 -4.79 11.95
N GLY A 87 15.06 -4.98 10.86
CA GLY A 87 16.44 -4.54 10.70
C GLY A 87 16.64 -3.20 9.98
N LEU A 88 15.65 -2.30 10.02
CA LEU A 88 15.72 -1.02 9.29
C LEU A 88 16.17 0.13 10.21
N ASN A 89 16.71 1.18 9.60
CA ASN A 89 17.25 2.33 10.33
C ASN A 89 16.12 3.21 10.90
N TYR A 90 15.98 3.22 12.22
CA TYR A 90 14.86 3.84 12.93
C TYR A 90 14.81 5.38 12.84
N ASP A 91 15.93 6.03 12.47
CA ASP A 91 16.04 7.49 12.42
C ASP A 91 15.54 8.10 11.10
N GLN A 92 15.12 7.28 10.15
CA GLN A 92 14.63 7.77 8.85
C GLN A 92 13.20 8.33 8.92
N PRO A 93 12.85 9.30 8.05
CA PRO A 93 11.54 9.95 8.08
C PRO A 93 10.35 8.99 8.09
N PHE A 94 10.34 7.98 7.22
CA PHE A 94 9.27 6.99 7.20
C PHE A 94 9.24 6.17 8.50
N TRP A 95 10.36 5.59 8.89
CA TRP A 95 10.40 4.65 10.00
C TRP A 95 10.11 5.32 11.34
N SER A 96 10.63 6.54 11.54
CA SER A 96 10.37 7.36 12.72
C SER A 96 8.89 7.70 12.86
N LEU A 97 8.22 8.08 11.75
CA LEU A 97 6.78 8.37 11.74
C LEU A 97 5.95 7.14 12.16
N TYR A 98 6.25 5.98 11.59
CA TYR A 98 5.51 4.74 11.86
C TYR A 98 5.78 4.23 13.28
N SER A 99 7.02 4.26 13.72
CA SER A 99 7.42 3.85 15.06
C SER A 99 6.73 4.70 16.12
N LYS A 100 6.64 6.02 15.90
CA LYS A 100 5.93 6.94 16.79
C LYS A 100 4.43 6.66 16.84
N TYR A 101 3.81 6.44 15.68
CA TYR A 101 2.36 6.19 15.60
C TYR A 101 1.98 4.87 16.29
N PHE A 102 2.67 3.78 15.98
CA PHE A 102 2.40 2.46 16.53
C PHE A 102 3.04 2.22 17.91
N LYS A 103 3.87 3.16 18.38
CA LYS A 103 4.59 3.11 19.66
C LYS A 103 5.55 1.92 19.77
N THR A 104 6.05 1.44 18.64
CA THR A 104 7.02 0.35 18.55
C THR A 104 7.82 0.47 17.26
N PRO A 105 9.14 0.32 17.29
CA PRO A 105 9.95 0.25 16.08
C PRO A 105 9.74 -1.03 15.27
N LEU A 106 9.08 -2.03 15.84
CA LEU A 106 8.80 -3.34 15.25
C LEU A 106 7.36 -3.44 14.72
N PHE A 107 6.75 -2.31 14.31
CA PHE A 107 5.32 -2.22 14.00
C PHE A 107 4.80 -3.18 12.92
N VAL A 108 5.68 -3.71 12.06
CA VAL A 108 5.37 -4.76 11.08
C VAL A 108 5.53 -6.16 11.69
N ASP A 109 6.67 -6.44 12.35
CA ASP A 109 6.94 -7.75 12.96
C ASP A 109 5.95 -8.02 14.12
N ASP A 110 5.71 -7.06 15.01
CA ASP A 110 4.83 -7.21 16.17
C ASP A 110 3.41 -7.68 15.79
N VAL A 111 2.85 -7.14 14.71
CA VAL A 111 1.50 -7.53 14.25
C VAL A 111 1.51 -8.89 13.55
N LEU A 112 2.56 -9.19 12.79
CA LEU A 112 2.72 -10.49 12.12
C LEU A 112 2.93 -11.61 13.15
N GLN A 113 3.82 -11.42 14.13
CA GLN A 113 4.08 -12.38 15.21
C GLN A 113 2.81 -12.65 16.02
N ARG A 114 2.02 -11.61 16.33
CA ARG A 114 0.72 -11.78 16.99
C ARG A 114 -0.23 -12.67 16.18
N ALA A 115 -0.33 -12.47 14.87
CA ALA A 115 -1.19 -13.28 14.01
C ALA A 115 -0.67 -14.71 13.82
N PHE A 116 0.64 -14.90 13.62
CA PHE A 116 1.25 -16.23 13.57
C PHE A 116 1.01 -17.00 14.88
N SER A 117 1.14 -16.32 16.02
CA SER A 117 0.90 -16.90 17.35
C SER A 117 -0.58 -17.07 17.72
N GLY A 118 -1.52 -16.56 16.91
CA GLY A 118 -2.96 -16.63 17.20
C GLY A 118 -3.39 -15.82 18.43
N LEU A 119 -2.69 -14.72 18.71
CA LEU A 119 -2.99 -13.85 19.85
C LEU A 119 -4.16 -12.92 19.52
N ALA A 120 -4.98 -12.64 20.53
CA ALA A 120 -6.10 -11.70 20.40
C ALA A 120 -5.65 -10.33 19.83
N PRO A 121 -6.47 -9.72 18.94
CA PRO A 121 -7.79 -10.19 18.52
C PRO A 121 -7.78 -11.27 17.41
N PHE A 122 -6.62 -11.66 16.88
CA PHE A 122 -6.51 -12.56 15.73
C PHE A 122 -6.50 -14.03 16.17
N THR A 123 -7.66 -14.55 16.52
CA THR A 123 -7.77 -15.90 17.12
C THR A 123 -8.32 -16.94 16.17
N THR A 124 -9.08 -16.52 15.15
CA THR A 124 -9.60 -17.43 14.12
C THR A 124 -8.63 -17.59 12.96
N ASP A 125 -8.70 -18.72 12.25
CA ASP A 125 -7.85 -18.92 11.08
C ASP A 125 -8.11 -17.89 9.97
N VAL A 126 -9.37 -17.50 9.77
CA VAL A 126 -9.74 -16.44 8.82
C VAL A 126 -9.02 -15.13 9.19
N GLU A 127 -9.10 -14.69 10.44
CA GLU A 127 -8.46 -13.45 10.88
C GLU A 127 -6.95 -13.48 10.75
N ARG A 128 -6.33 -14.58 11.19
CA ARG A 128 -4.88 -14.75 11.19
C ARG A 128 -4.33 -14.81 9.77
N VAL A 129 -4.91 -15.66 8.92
CA VAL A 129 -4.48 -15.84 7.53
C VAL A 129 -4.62 -14.54 6.76
N GLN A 130 -5.77 -13.85 6.87
CA GLN A 130 -5.98 -12.57 6.21
C GLN A 130 -4.98 -11.52 6.72
N LEU A 131 -4.80 -11.36 8.03
CA LEU A 131 -3.86 -10.35 8.54
C LEU A 131 -2.43 -10.63 8.09
N ILE A 132 -1.96 -11.87 8.15
CA ILE A 132 -0.61 -12.26 7.73
C ILE A 132 -0.42 -11.92 6.25
N VAL A 133 -1.28 -12.44 5.38
CA VAL A 133 -1.15 -12.27 3.93
C VAL A 133 -1.25 -10.79 3.55
N LYS A 134 -2.24 -10.05 4.06
CA LYS A 134 -2.38 -8.62 3.72
C LYS A 134 -1.22 -7.80 4.26
N SER A 135 -0.73 -8.06 5.47
CA SER A 135 0.41 -7.31 6.04
C SER A 135 1.71 -7.53 5.24
N LEU A 136 1.94 -8.75 4.74
CA LEU A 136 3.08 -9.06 3.88
C LEU A 136 2.92 -8.45 2.47
N GLU A 137 1.73 -8.56 1.87
CA GLU A 137 1.40 -7.96 0.56
C GLU A 137 1.34 -6.42 0.60
N SER A 138 1.31 -5.80 1.79
CA SER A 138 1.18 -4.36 1.94
C SER A 138 2.20 -3.73 2.89
N SER A 139 1.93 -3.73 4.19
CA SER A 139 2.73 -3.04 5.22
C SER A 139 4.23 -3.32 5.10
N LEU A 140 4.64 -4.58 4.93
CA LEU A 140 6.05 -4.95 4.80
C LEU A 140 6.69 -4.34 3.53
N GLN A 141 6.04 -4.52 2.38
CA GLN A 141 6.58 -4.04 1.11
C GLN A 141 6.60 -2.52 1.05
N VAL A 142 5.53 -1.84 1.50
CA VAL A 142 5.50 -0.36 1.59
C VAL A 142 6.59 0.15 2.51
N ALA A 143 6.72 -0.45 3.70
CA ALA A 143 7.75 -0.05 4.64
C ALA A 143 9.16 -0.20 4.06
N THR A 144 9.40 -1.29 3.34
CA THR A 144 10.67 -1.55 2.67
C THR A 144 10.94 -0.56 1.53
N VAL A 145 9.96 -0.30 0.65
CA VAL A 145 10.08 0.68 -0.44
C VAL A 145 10.42 2.06 0.10
N MET A 146 9.68 2.52 1.11
CA MET A 146 9.88 3.85 1.68
C MET A 146 11.21 3.97 2.43
N HIS A 147 11.59 2.95 3.19
CA HIS A 147 12.91 2.86 3.82
C HIS A 147 14.03 2.93 2.78
N LYS A 148 13.91 2.20 1.67
CA LYS A 148 14.95 2.20 0.63
C LYS A 148 15.04 3.51 -0.15
N LEU A 149 13.94 4.24 -0.30
CA LEU A 149 13.95 5.61 -0.83
C LEU A 149 14.61 6.59 0.16
N ASP A 150 14.32 6.49 1.45
CA ASP A 150 14.97 7.30 2.49
C ASP A 150 16.48 6.99 2.59
N ASP A 151 16.88 5.71 2.46
CA ASP A 151 18.27 5.25 2.31
C ASP A 151 18.93 5.94 1.11
N ALA A 152 18.31 5.86 -0.08
CA ALA A 152 18.86 6.43 -1.30
C ALA A 152 19.11 7.94 -1.15
N ILE A 153 18.19 8.67 -0.53
CA ILE A 153 18.34 10.10 -0.23
C ILE A 153 19.52 10.35 0.72
N SER A 154 19.62 9.59 1.82
CA SER A 154 20.72 9.73 2.79
C SER A 154 22.08 9.43 2.16
N LEU A 155 22.17 8.33 1.41
CA LEU A 155 23.38 7.90 0.72
C LEU A 155 23.82 8.93 -0.32
N LEU A 156 22.88 9.48 -1.09
CA LEU A 156 23.20 10.50 -2.09
C LEU A 156 23.72 11.78 -1.43
N LYS A 157 23.10 12.23 -0.33
CA LYS A 157 23.58 13.38 0.46
C LYS A 157 24.98 13.18 1.03
N LYS A 158 25.39 11.93 1.27
CA LYS A 158 26.75 11.53 1.68
C LYS A 158 27.73 11.39 0.50
N GLY A 159 27.31 11.70 -0.73
CA GLY A 159 28.12 11.53 -1.94
C GLY A 159 28.24 10.09 -2.44
N GLN A 160 27.46 9.16 -1.88
CA GLN A 160 27.52 7.72 -2.19
C GLN A 160 26.52 7.34 -3.31
N GLY A 161 26.68 7.94 -4.50
CA GLY A 161 25.73 7.81 -5.61
C GLY A 161 25.48 6.37 -6.06
N ALA A 162 26.53 5.54 -6.15
CA ALA A 162 26.36 4.12 -6.52
C ALA A 162 25.53 3.34 -5.48
N ALA A 163 25.75 3.59 -4.19
CA ALA A 163 24.95 2.99 -3.13
C ALA A 163 23.50 3.51 -3.14
N ALA A 164 23.30 4.79 -3.47
CA ALA A 164 21.97 5.36 -3.64
C ALA A 164 21.20 4.72 -4.80
N LEU A 165 21.86 4.45 -5.94
CA LEU A 165 21.27 3.68 -7.05
C LEU A 165 20.88 2.26 -6.62
N ASN A 166 21.75 1.56 -5.88
CA ASN A 166 21.43 0.21 -5.38
C ASN A 166 20.19 0.23 -4.47
N ALA A 167 20.07 1.23 -3.59
CA ALA A 167 18.90 1.38 -2.73
C ALA A 167 17.63 1.69 -3.54
N LEU A 168 17.74 2.54 -4.56
CA LEU A 168 16.62 2.85 -5.46
C LEU A 168 16.17 1.62 -6.26
N ASP A 169 17.11 0.85 -6.81
CA ASP A 169 16.84 -0.40 -7.53
C ASP A 169 16.11 -1.41 -6.63
N ALA A 170 16.57 -1.57 -5.38
CA ALA A 170 15.93 -2.43 -4.39
C ALA A 170 14.49 -2.00 -4.07
N ALA A 171 14.25 -0.69 -3.93
CA ALA A 171 12.90 -0.15 -3.75
C ALA A 171 12.00 -0.48 -4.95
N TRP A 172 12.50 -0.32 -6.18
CA TRP A 172 11.72 -0.67 -7.38
C TRP A 172 11.42 -2.17 -7.44
N ALA A 173 12.42 -3.02 -7.16
CA ALA A 173 12.27 -4.47 -7.17
C ALA A 173 11.20 -4.97 -6.20
N ILE A 174 11.14 -4.42 -4.97
CA ILE A 174 10.07 -4.73 -4.02
C ILE A 174 8.71 -4.25 -4.54
N TYR A 175 8.64 -3.05 -5.12
CA TYR A 175 7.38 -2.52 -5.64
C TYR A 175 6.80 -3.38 -6.78
N VAL A 176 7.64 -3.76 -7.76
CA VAL A 176 7.17 -4.55 -8.91
C VAL A 176 6.95 -6.01 -8.57
N GLY A 177 7.77 -6.58 -7.70
CA GLY A 177 7.81 -8.01 -7.40
C GLY A 177 8.37 -8.85 -8.54
N GLY A 178 8.94 -10.01 -8.18
CA GLY A 178 9.28 -11.09 -9.11
C GLY A 178 8.12 -12.04 -9.40
N ALA A 179 7.14 -12.16 -8.49
CA ALA A 179 5.97 -13.02 -8.64
C ALA A 179 4.74 -12.24 -9.12
N PRO A 180 3.88 -12.83 -9.99
CA PRO A 180 2.81 -12.10 -10.66
C PRO A 180 1.68 -11.61 -9.74
N ASN A 181 1.48 -12.20 -8.54
CA ASN A 181 0.26 -11.99 -7.74
C ASN A 181 0.48 -11.45 -6.32
N CYS A 182 1.72 -11.28 -5.87
CA CYS A 182 2.03 -10.94 -4.46
C CYS A 182 2.89 -9.67 -4.31
N GLY A 183 3.10 -8.92 -5.39
CA GLY A 183 3.79 -7.63 -5.38
C GLY A 183 2.82 -6.44 -5.35
N LEU A 184 3.33 -5.27 -4.94
CA LEU A 184 2.55 -4.02 -4.89
C LEU A 184 1.99 -3.60 -6.25
N TRP A 185 2.71 -3.87 -7.34
CA TRP A 185 2.24 -3.65 -8.71
C TRP A 185 0.89 -4.31 -8.97
N THR A 186 0.76 -5.59 -8.65
CA THR A 186 -0.47 -6.35 -8.91
C THR A 186 -1.62 -5.91 -8.01
N VAL A 187 -1.34 -5.56 -6.76
CA VAL A 187 -2.33 -4.94 -5.88
C VAL A 187 -2.88 -3.67 -6.55
N SER A 188 -2.01 -2.81 -7.09
CA SER A 188 -2.45 -1.59 -7.78
C SER A 188 -3.31 -1.85 -9.02
N LEU A 189 -3.04 -2.92 -9.78
CA LEU A 189 -3.85 -3.31 -10.93
C LEU A 189 -5.23 -3.81 -10.52
N LYS A 190 -5.29 -4.63 -9.47
CA LYS A 190 -6.55 -5.13 -8.91
C LYS A 190 -7.43 -3.96 -8.49
N ARG A 191 -6.87 -3.00 -7.76
CA ARG A 191 -7.63 -1.81 -7.31
C ARG A 191 -8.02 -0.91 -8.47
N ALA A 192 -7.13 -0.67 -9.41
CA ALA A 192 -7.45 0.11 -10.59
C ALA A 192 -8.62 -0.45 -11.40
N ASN A 193 -8.77 -1.77 -11.44
CA ASN A 193 -9.91 -2.42 -12.09
C ASN A 193 -11.27 -2.10 -11.43
N GLU A 194 -11.29 -1.92 -10.11
CA GLU A 194 -12.50 -1.65 -9.33
C GLU A 194 -12.84 -0.16 -9.27
N PHE A 195 -11.86 0.72 -9.47
CA PHE A 195 -11.99 2.17 -9.31
C PHE A 195 -11.96 2.96 -10.63
N GLY A 196 -11.76 2.26 -11.74
CA GLY A 196 -11.65 2.85 -13.06
C GLY A 196 -10.43 3.73 -13.24
N THR A 197 -9.28 3.25 -12.75
CA THR A 197 -8.00 3.96 -12.82
C THR A 197 -6.93 3.16 -13.54
N LYS A 198 -7.31 2.21 -14.40
CA LYS A 198 -6.36 1.54 -15.29
C LYS A 198 -5.92 2.50 -16.38
N VAL A 199 -4.65 2.38 -16.76
CA VAL A 199 -4.09 3.00 -17.97
C VAL A 199 -4.18 2.01 -19.13
N ASP A 200 -3.87 0.75 -18.85
CA ASP A 200 -4.00 -0.39 -19.76
C ASP A 200 -4.18 -1.68 -18.95
N CYS A 201 -4.13 -2.85 -19.60
CA CYS A 201 -4.36 -4.14 -18.94
C CYS A 201 -3.25 -4.55 -17.96
N GLU A 202 -2.05 -4.00 -18.13
CA GLU A 202 -0.85 -4.34 -17.37
C GLU A 202 -0.41 -3.21 -16.43
N LYS A 203 -1.05 -2.04 -16.49
CA LYS A 203 -0.64 -0.84 -15.75
C LYS A 203 -1.82 -0.03 -15.19
N SER A 204 -1.75 0.28 -13.90
CA SER A 204 -2.64 1.23 -13.23
C SER A 204 -2.09 2.66 -13.31
N LYS A 205 -2.94 3.67 -13.08
CA LYS A 205 -2.50 5.06 -12.97
C LYS A 205 -1.49 5.26 -11.83
N VAL A 206 -1.74 4.60 -10.69
CA VAL A 206 -0.81 4.56 -9.56
C VAL A 206 0.55 4.01 -9.99
N ALA A 207 0.58 2.85 -10.67
CA ALA A 207 1.82 2.22 -11.10
C ALA A 207 2.57 3.06 -12.14
N ASP A 208 1.86 3.69 -13.06
CA ASP A 208 2.45 4.60 -14.05
C ASP A 208 3.08 5.84 -13.39
N ASN A 209 2.40 6.43 -12.40
CA ASN A 209 2.92 7.56 -11.65
C ASN A 209 4.12 7.19 -10.77
N ILE A 210 4.08 6.01 -10.14
CA ILE A 210 5.22 5.49 -9.36
C ILE A 210 6.40 5.22 -10.29
N LEU A 211 6.22 4.58 -11.45
CA LEU A 211 7.28 4.40 -12.46
C LEU A 211 7.93 5.74 -12.84
N LYS A 212 7.12 6.75 -13.17
CA LYS A 212 7.61 8.10 -13.51
C LYS A 212 8.40 8.72 -12.36
N ALA A 213 7.98 8.52 -11.11
CA ALA A 213 8.72 8.99 -9.94
C ALA A 213 10.06 8.27 -9.80
N PHE A 214 10.11 6.94 -9.99
CA PHE A 214 11.34 6.16 -9.94
C PHE A 214 12.33 6.53 -11.05
N LEU A 215 11.86 6.80 -12.27
CA LEU A 215 12.71 7.30 -13.36
C LEU A 215 13.29 8.69 -13.05
N LYS A 216 12.48 9.59 -12.46
CA LYS A 216 12.97 10.90 -11.97
C LYS A 216 13.98 10.75 -10.84
N ALA A 217 13.75 9.80 -9.93
CA ALA A 217 14.68 9.45 -8.86
C ALA A 217 16.02 8.97 -9.43
N GLN A 218 16.02 8.07 -10.41
CA GLN A 218 17.23 7.54 -11.05
C GLN A 218 18.04 8.67 -11.71
N ALA A 219 17.39 9.50 -12.53
CA ALA A 219 18.02 10.67 -13.12
C ALA A 219 18.51 11.67 -12.05
N GLY A 220 17.78 11.80 -10.94
CA GLY A 220 18.18 12.61 -9.80
C GLY A 220 19.47 12.12 -9.15
N VAL A 221 19.63 10.81 -8.97
CA VAL A 221 20.87 10.23 -8.42
C VAL A 221 22.05 10.47 -9.37
N GLU A 222 21.87 10.26 -10.67
CA GLU A 222 22.90 10.51 -11.69
C GLU A 222 23.35 11.98 -11.72
N ALA A 223 22.39 12.90 -11.59
CA ALA A 223 22.62 14.34 -11.52
C ALA A 223 23.05 14.84 -10.12
N LYS A 224 23.22 13.93 -9.14
CA LYS A 224 23.49 14.24 -7.73
C LYS A 224 22.48 15.19 -7.07
N ASN A 225 21.23 15.16 -7.52
CA ASN A 225 20.14 16.01 -7.08
C ASN A 225 19.27 15.29 -6.04
N ALA A 226 19.61 15.47 -4.76
CA ALA A 226 18.84 14.90 -3.65
C ALA A 226 17.40 15.45 -3.56
N THR A 227 17.16 16.70 -3.97
CA THR A 227 15.81 17.29 -3.98
C THR A 227 14.89 16.58 -4.96
N ALA A 228 15.38 16.22 -6.14
CA ALA A 228 14.61 15.44 -7.12
C ALA A 228 14.23 14.06 -6.55
N LEU A 229 15.14 13.44 -5.79
CA LEU A 229 14.92 12.16 -5.13
C LEU A 229 13.88 12.26 -4.01
N GLU A 230 13.91 13.33 -3.21
CA GLU A 230 12.90 13.63 -2.18
C GLU A 230 11.51 13.85 -2.78
N GLN A 231 11.41 14.60 -3.88
CA GLN A 231 10.15 14.83 -4.61
C GLN A 231 9.59 13.53 -5.20
N ALA A 232 10.47 12.68 -5.74
CA ALA A 232 10.08 11.35 -6.21
C ALA A 232 9.55 10.48 -5.05
N ARG A 233 10.24 10.44 -3.91
CA ARG A 233 9.81 9.73 -2.70
C ARG A 233 8.45 10.20 -2.20
N ASP A 234 8.18 11.50 -2.22
CA ASP A 234 6.88 12.06 -1.85
C ASP A 234 5.77 11.70 -2.83
N THR A 235 6.09 11.65 -4.14
CA THR A 235 5.16 11.16 -5.17
C THR A 235 4.84 9.68 -4.96
N VAL A 236 5.85 8.84 -4.70
CA VAL A 236 5.64 7.42 -4.41
C VAL A 236 4.74 7.24 -3.19
N ARG A 237 4.99 7.99 -2.11
CA ARG A 237 4.13 7.98 -0.90
C ARG A 237 2.67 8.32 -1.24
N ALA A 238 2.44 9.39 -1.99
CA ALA A 238 1.09 9.82 -2.36
C ALA A 238 0.36 8.74 -3.17
N GLN A 239 1.03 8.14 -4.16
CA GLN A 239 0.43 7.11 -5.01
C GLN A 239 0.20 5.79 -4.26
N LEU A 240 1.10 5.40 -3.34
CA LEU A 240 0.85 4.28 -2.42
C LEU A 240 -0.34 4.57 -1.50
N ALA A 241 -0.47 5.78 -0.97
CA ALA A 241 -1.64 6.17 -0.18
C ALA A 241 -2.94 6.03 -0.99
N ALA A 242 -2.97 6.52 -2.24
CA ALA A 242 -4.12 6.38 -3.13
C ALA A 242 -4.50 4.90 -3.35
N ASN A 243 -3.53 4.02 -3.61
CA ASN A 243 -3.75 2.58 -3.76
C ASN A 243 -4.40 1.93 -2.53
N TYR A 244 -3.92 2.28 -1.32
CA TYR A 244 -4.49 1.71 -0.10
C TYR A 244 -5.80 2.38 0.30
N PHE A 245 -6.06 3.62 -0.11
CA PHE A 245 -7.39 4.21 0.03
C PHE A 245 -8.41 3.43 -0.81
N GLN A 246 -8.05 3.06 -2.04
CA GLN A 246 -8.87 2.16 -2.85
C GLN A 246 -9.12 0.83 -2.13
N ALA A 247 -8.08 0.19 -1.60
CA ALA A 247 -8.22 -1.08 -0.88
C ALA A 247 -9.10 -0.98 0.37
N ILE A 248 -8.91 0.04 1.21
CA ILE A 248 -9.71 0.25 2.42
C ILE A 248 -11.19 0.48 2.05
N ILE A 249 -11.46 1.25 1.00
CA ILE A 249 -12.83 1.48 0.52
C ILE A 249 -13.46 0.19 0.01
N THR A 250 -12.74 -0.61 -0.79
CA THR A 250 -13.22 -1.93 -1.25
C THR A 250 -13.64 -2.80 -0.08
N TYR A 251 -12.76 -2.99 0.90
CA TYR A 251 -13.05 -3.94 1.99
C TYR A 251 -14.04 -3.39 3.03
N ALA A 252 -14.11 -2.07 3.21
CA ALA A 252 -15.22 -1.48 3.95
C ALA A 252 -16.56 -1.69 3.22
N HIS A 253 -16.56 -1.70 1.88
CA HIS A 253 -17.74 -2.04 1.09
C HIS A 253 -18.11 -3.52 1.22
N GLU A 254 -17.14 -4.43 1.17
CA GLU A 254 -17.40 -5.85 1.44
C GLU A 254 -17.98 -6.08 2.85
N MET A 255 -17.47 -5.38 3.87
CA MET A 255 -18.07 -5.40 5.21
C MET A 255 -19.53 -4.93 5.20
N TYR A 256 -19.86 -3.89 4.42
CA TYR A 256 -21.23 -3.45 4.26
C TYR A 256 -22.10 -4.55 3.63
N LEU A 257 -21.61 -5.21 2.57
CA LEU A 257 -22.33 -6.28 1.88
C LEU A 257 -22.55 -7.51 2.76
N ASP A 258 -21.55 -7.90 3.57
CA ASP A 258 -21.69 -8.98 4.55
C ASP A 258 -22.76 -8.69 5.59
N ASN A 259 -22.75 -7.49 6.14
CA ASN A 259 -23.77 -7.06 7.09
C ASN A 259 -25.16 -7.06 6.45
N ALA A 260 -25.29 -6.58 5.21
CA ALA A 260 -26.55 -6.59 4.47
C ALA A 260 -27.05 -8.02 4.19
N ALA A 261 -26.13 -8.96 3.95
CA ALA A 261 -26.41 -10.38 3.78
C ALA A 261 -26.62 -11.13 5.11
N ASN A 262 -26.50 -10.45 6.26
CA ASN A 262 -26.56 -11.04 7.60
C ASN A 262 -25.50 -12.15 7.85
N ILE A 263 -24.31 -12.02 7.26
CA ILE A 263 -23.17 -12.90 7.55
C ILE A 263 -22.07 -12.14 8.29
N SER A 264 -21.07 -12.87 8.79
CA SER A 264 -19.95 -12.26 9.51
C SER A 264 -19.09 -11.41 8.58
N ALA A 265 -18.82 -10.17 8.99
CA ALA A 265 -17.89 -9.26 8.30
C ALA A 265 -16.45 -9.33 8.84
N ALA A 266 -16.13 -10.29 9.72
CA ALA A 266 -14.83 -10.37 10.37
C ALA A 266 -13.66 -10.53 9.37
N GLU A 267 -13.87 -11.30 8.30
CA GLU A 267 -12.90 -11.47 7.22
C GLU A 267 -12.55 -10.13 6.57
N HIS A 268 -13.54 -9.43 6.01
CA HIS A 268 -13.28 -8.17 5.34
C HIS A 268 -12.88 -7.05 6.31
N GLN A 269 -13.29 -7.13 7.58
CA GLN A 269 -12.82 -6.21 8.62
C GLN A 269 -11.31 -6.34 8.81
N VAL A 270 -10.78 -7.57 8.96
CA VAL A 270 -9.33 -7.75 9.13
C VAL A 270 -8.56 -7.40 7.85
N GLU A 271 -9.13 -7.63 6.66
CA GLU A 271 -8.51 -7.19 5.41
C GLU A 271 -8.42 -5.66 5.34
N ALA A 272 -9.54 -4.97 5.59
CA ALA A 272 -9.58 -3.51 5.63
C ALA A 272 -8.61 -2.96 6.68
N TYR A 273 -8.52 -3.60 7.84
CA TYR A 273 -7.57 -3.23 8.90
C TYR A 273 -6.11 -3.38 8.47
N GLY A 274 -5.74 -4.49 7.83
CA GLY A 274 -4.38 -4.70 7.31
C GLY A 274 -3.97 -3.63 6.31
N PHE A 275 -4.86 -3.27 5.39
CA PHE A 275 -4.62 -2.16 4.45
C PHE A 275 -4.58 -0.79 5.13
N PHE A 276 -5.47 -0.55 6.10
CA PHE A 276 -5.45 0.68 6.89
C PHE A 276 -4.15 0.85 7.65
N ARG A 277 -3.65 -0.18 8.35
CA ARG A 277 -2.37 -0.13 9.07
C ARG A 277 -1.21 0.32 8.18
N THR A 278 -1.22 -0.10 6.91
CA THR A 278 -0.19 0.27 5.93
C THR A 278 -0.08 1.78 5.70
N VAL A 279 -1.16 2.55 5.91
CA VAL A 279 -1.19 4.00 5.65
C VAL A 279 -1.69 4.82 6.84
N ALA A 280 -2.01 4.19 7.97
CA ALA A 280 -2.57 4.83 9.15
C ALA A 280 -1.72 6.01 9.67
N PRO A 281 -0.38 5.92 9.76
CA PRO A 281 0.43 7.06 10.18
C PRO A 281 0.38 8.24 9.22
N TRP A 282 0.24 7.99 7.91
CA TRP A 282 0.07 9.05 6.91
C TRP A 282 -1.29 9.73 7.05
N ILE A 283 -2.35 8.94 7.21
CA ILE A 283 -3.69 9.49 7.48
C ILE A 283 -3.66 10.31 8.76
N ALA A 284 -3.02 9.83 9.83
CA ALA A 284 -2.97 10.53 11.11
C ALA A 284 -2.18 11.84 11.04
N LEU A 285 -1.12 11.89 10.23
CA LEU A 285 -0.35 13.10 9.93
C LEU A 285 -1.23 14.16 9.22
N ALA A 286 -2.16 13.71 8.38
CA ALA A 286 -3.07 14.59 7.65
C ALA A 286 -4.30 14.99 8.46
N ASN A 287 -4.92 14.03 9.13
CA ASN A 287 -6.12 14.16 9.95
C ASN A 287 -6.16 13.04 11.00
N THR A 288 -5.79 13.35 12.23
CA THR A 288 -5.77 12.39 13.34
C THR A 288 -7.16 11.84 13.66
N THR A 289 -8.22 12.64 13.58
CA THR A 289 -9.60 12.18 13.83
C THR A 289 -10.04 11.15 12.79
N ALA A 290 -9.68 11.35 11.52
CA ALA A 290 -9.99 10.38 10.47
C ALA A 290 -9.26 9.04 10.70
N ALA A 291 -7.98 9.09 11.08
CA ALA A 291 -7.22 7.89 11.40
C ALA A 291 -7.81 7.13 12.60
N GLN A 292 -8.19 7.84 13.67
CA GLN A 292 -8.81 7.22 14.86
C GLN A 292 -10.17 6.59 14.55
N ALA A 293 -10.99 7.24 13.71
CA ALA A 293 -12.28 6.69 13.31
C ALA A 293 -12.12 5.41 12.47
N LEU A 294 -11.19 5.41 11.51
CA LEU A 294 -10.86 4.23 10.71
C LEU A 294 -10.30 3.10 11.57
N ASP A 295 -9.39 3.40 12.51
CA ASP A 295 -8.86 2.40 13.44
C ASP A 295 -10.01 1.77 14.25
N TYR A 296 -10.90 2.59 14.83
CA TYR A 296 -12.05 2.09 15.58
C TYR A 296 -13.00 1.22 14.74
N TRP A 297 -13.32 1.62 13.50
CA TRP A 297 -14.26 0.85 12.69
C TRP A 297 -13.67 -0.45 12.12
N LEU A 298 -12.38 -0.42 11.80
CA LEU A 298 -11.73 -1.51 11.06
C LEU A 298 -11.01 -2.48 12.00
N PHE A 299 -10.65 -2.10 13.23
CA PHE A 299 -9.92 -2.98 14.15
C PHE A 299 -10.71 -4.27 14.46
N PRO A 300 -10.12 -5.48 14.26
CA PRO A 300 -10.80 -6.73 14.55
C PRO A 300 -11.20 -6.86 16.03
N GLY A 301 -12.44 -7.30 16.26
CA GLY A 301 -13.06 -7.32 17.59
C GLY A 301 -13.88 -6.07 17.91
N GLN A 302 -13.82 -5.02 17.07
CA GLN A 302 -14.77 -3.90 17.15
C GLN A 302 -16.09 -4.22 16.42
N PRO A 303 -17.22 -3.60 16.81
CA PRO A 303 -18.51 -3.85 16.19
C PRO A 303 -18.53 -3.62 14.67
N THR A 304 -18.87 -4.67 13.92
CA THR A 304 -18.89 -4.64 12.45
C THR A 304 -20.16 -4.04 11.86
N LYS A 305 -21.27 -3.95 12.63
CA LYS A 305 -22.59 -3.45 12.17
C LYS A 305 -22.69 -1.93 12.08
N THR A 306 -21.61 -1.26 11.70
CA THR A 306 -21.63 0.19 11.49
C THR A 306 -22.40 0.50 10.20
N LYS A 307 -23.53 1.21 10.32
CA LYS A 307 -24.31 1.66 9.15
C LYS A 307 -23.44 2.50 8.21
N ASP A 308 -23.53 2.20 6.91
CA ASP A 308 -22.83 2.88 5.81
C ASP A 308 -21.31 2.97 6.04
N ILE A 309 -20.70 1.89 6.56
CA ILE A 309 -19.28 1.87 6.94
C ILE A 309 -18.36 2.23 5.78
N ASP A 310 -18.69 1.79 4.57
CA ASP A 310 -17.94 2.11 3.36
C ASP A 310 -17.94 3.60 3.00
N LEU A 311 -19.10 4.27 3.08
CA LEU A 311 -19.20 5.71 2.87
C LEU A 311 -18.53 6.51 3.98
N LYS A 312 -18.57 6.00 5.22
CA LYS A 312 -17.85 6.61 6.35
C LYS A 312 -16.35 6.50 6.17
N ALA A 313 -15.85 5.32 5.78
CA ALA A 313 -14.44 5.10 5.49
C ALA A 313 -13.97 6.00 4.32
N ALA A 314 -14.69 6.00 3.19
CA ALA A 314 -14.36 6.85 2.04
C ALA A 314 -14.31 8.34 2.41
N ARG A 315 -15.28 8.84 3.19
CA ARG A 315 -15.29 10.23 3.66
C ARG A 315 -14.12 10.52 4.59
N ALA A 316 -13.82 9.65 5.55
CA ALA A 316 -12.67 9.82 6.43
C ALA A 316 -11.35 9.91 5.63
N LEU A 317 -11.15 9.00 4.67
CA LEU A 317 -9.98 8.98 3.79
C LEU A 317 -9.87 10.26 2.95
N SER A 318 -10.97 10.76 2.37
CA SER A 318 -10.97 11.97 1.54
C SER A 318 -10.46 13.21 2.27
N THR A 319 -10.58 13.26 3.60
CA THR A 319 -10.05 14.38 4.39
C THR A 319 -8.52 14.43 4.43
N ALA A 320 -7.85 13.32 4.12
CA ALA A 320 -6.39 13.23 4.09
C ALA A 320 -5.78 13.60 2.73
N TYR A 321 -6.58 13.68 1.67
CA TYR A 321 -6.11 13.76 0.28
C TYR A 321 -5.15 14.92 0.04
N ALA A 322 -5.60 16.14 0.33
CA ALA A 322 -4.84 17.36 0.06
C ALA A 322 -3.49 17.38 0.78
N LYS A 323 -3.44 16.97 2.05
CA LYS A 323 -2.21 16.99 2.86
C LYS A 323 -1.23 15.89 2.45
N LEU A 324 -1.71 14.81 1.86
CA LEU A 324 -0.88 13.70 1.37
C LEU A 324 -0.48 13.85 -0.10
N GLY A 325 -0.98 14.88 -0.81
CA GLY A 325 -0.74 15.05 -2.24
C GLY A 325 -1.48 14.02 -3.10
N VAL A 326 -2.58 13.47 -2.59
CA VAL A 326 -3.47 12.55 -3.31
C VAL A 326 -4.60 13.37 -3.94
N THR A 327 -4.92 13.09 -5.21
CA THR A 327 -6.07 13.69 -5.89
C THR A 327 -7.26 12.73 -5.93
N PRO A 328 -8.50 13.22 -6.02
CA PRO A 328 -9.66 12.36 -6.27
C PRO A 328 -9.48 11.47 -7.50
N GLU A 329 -8.81 11.96 -8.54
CA GLU A 329 -8.53 11.23 -9.77
C GLU A 329 -7.48 10.13 -9.60
N ASP A 330 -6.60 10.21 -8.59
CA ASP A 330 -5.68 9.11 -8.27
C ASP A 330 -6.43 7.94 -7.62
N VAL A 331 -7.45 8.24 -6.80
CA VAL A 331 -8.27 7.22 -6.14
C VAL A 331 -9.35 6.67 -7.07
N GLY A 332 -9.97 7.50 -7.89
CA GLY A 332 -11.08 7.09 -8.76
C GLY A 332 -12.39 6.86 -8.01
N THR A 333 -13.31 6.13 -8.63
CA THR A 333 -14.65 5.86 -8.07
C THR A 333 -14.90 4.36 -8.00
N TYR A 334 -15.13 3.85 -6.79
CA TYR A 334 -15.43 2.44 -6.58
C TYR A 334 -16.65 2.01 -7.40
N GLY A 335 -16.56 0.85 -8.05
CA GLY A 335 -17.61 0.28 -8.88
C GLY A 335 -17.59 0.77 -10.33
N THR A 336 -16.80 1.80 -10.67
CA THR A 336 -16.56 2.22 -12.06
C THR A 336 -15.54 1.29 -12.71
N LYS A 337 -15.92 0.01 -12.90
CA LYS A 337 -15.10 -0.94 -13.68
C LYS A 337 -14.91 -0.36 -15.09
N GLN A 338 -13.73 -0.55 -15.69
CA GLN A 338 -13.40 -0.06 -17.05
C GLN A 338 -13.50 -1.18 -18.09
N PRO A 339 -14.71 -1.52 -18.58
CA PRO A 339 -14.92 -2.55 -19.60
C PRO A 339 -14.31 -2.17 -20.96
N GLU A 340 -14.11 -0.88 -21.24
CA GLU A 340 -13.66 -0.36 -22.52
C GLU A 340 -12.22 -0.74 -22.90
N LEU A 341 -11.40 -1.16 -21.93
CA LEU A 341 -10.02 -1.57 -22.18
C LEU A 341 -9.90 -2.98 -22.78
N GLY A 342 -11.00 -3.75 -22.85
CA GLY A 342 -10.99 -5.11 -23.40
C GLY A 342 -10.08 -6.09 -22.66
N CYS A 343 -9.64 -5.74 -21.44
CA CYS A 343 -8.74 -6.56 -20.65
C CYS A 343 -9.43 -7.84 -20.23
N THR A 344 -8.71 -8.96 -20.34
CA THR A 344 -9.13 -10.20 -19.69
C THR A 344 -9.37 -9.90 -18.21
N ALA A 345 -10.52 -10.32 -17.68
CA ALA A 345 -10.79 -10.18 -16.26
C ALA A 345 -9.62 -10.79 -15.47
N PHE A 346 -9.22 -10.14 -14.37
CA PHE A 346 -8.30 -10.79 -13.45
C PHE A 346 -8.95 -12.10 -13.00
N VAL A 347 -8.35 -13.22 -13.38
CA VAL A 347 -8.76 -14.54 -12.93
C VAL A 347 -7.93 -14.84 -11.69
N PRO A 348 -8.54 -14.92 -10.48
CA PRO A 348 -7.84 -15.42 -9.31
C PRO A 348 -7.16 -16.74 -9.66
N SER A 349 -5.95 -16.95 -9.16
CA SER A 349 -5.22 -18.17 -9.46
C SER A 349 -6.02 -19.40 -8.98
N ALA A 350 -5.76 -20.59 -9.54
CA ALA A 350 -6.41 -21.80 -9.04
C ALA A 350 -6.14 -22.03 -7.54
N ALA A 351 -4.99 -21.55 -7.04
CA ALA A 351 -4.63 -21.55 -5.62
C ALA A 351 -5.50 -20.61 -4.77
N ASP A 352 -6.27 -19.70 -5.39
CA ASP A 352 -7.22 -18.80 -4.73
C ASP A 352 -8.64 -19.37 -4.70
N LYS A 353 -8.88 -20.61 -5.16
CA LYS A 353 -10.22 -21.22 -5.14
C LYS A 353 -10.30 -22.30 -4.06
N GLY A 354 -11.23 -22.14 -3.11
CA GLY A 354 -11.58 -23.17 -2.12
C GLY A 354 -10.74 -23.17 -0.84
N GLY A 355 -9.88 -22.17 -0.67
CA GLY A 355 -9.14 -21.91 0.58
C GLY A 355 -9.80 -20.81 1.43
N ILE A 356 -9.15 -20.46 2.56
CA ILE A 356 -9.63 -19.46 3.52
C ILE A 356 -9.65 -18.02 2.97
N LEU A 357 -8.91 -17.73 1.89
CA LEU A 357 -8.80 -16.40 1.27
C LEU A 357 -9.86 -16.13 0.18
N SER A 358 -10.89 -16.98 0.01
CA SER A 358 -11.87 -16.88 -1.09
C SER A 358 -13.31 -17.16 -0.68
N THR A 359 -13.76 -16.64 0.46
CA THR A 359 -15.11 -16.94 0.96
C THR A 359 -16.23 -16.05 0.43
N THR A 360 -15.95 -15.11 -0.48
CA THR A 360 -16.97 -14.17 -0.99
C THR A 360 -17.49 -14.50 -2.39
N ASP A 361 -18.75 -14.94 -2.45
CA ASP A 361 -19.58 -14.88 -3.65
C ASP A 361 -19.87 -13.42 -4.05
N ALA A 362 -20.19 -13.18 -5.33
CA ALA A 362 -20.51 -11.85 -5.83
C ALA A 362 -21.78 -11.27 -5.16
N LYS A 363 -21.61 -10.24 -4.32
CA LYS A 363 -22.69 -9.57 -3.56
C LYS A 363 -22.98 -8.14 -4.06
N ASP A 364 -22.37 -7.73 -5.18
CA ASP A 364 -22.47 -6.37 -5.74
C ASP A 364 -23.92 -5.86 -5.89
N SER A 365 -24.93 -6.75 -5.99
CA SER A 365 -26.36 -6.41 -6.10
C SER A 365 -27.03 -5.96 -4.80
N LEU A 366 -26.40 -6.17 -3.63
CA LEU A 366 -27.02 -5.90 -2.31
C LEU A 366 -26.93 -4.44 -1.86
N ARG A 367 -26.16 -3.60 -2.56
CA ARG A 367 -26.24 -2.15 -2.35
C ARG A 367 -27.30 -1.56 -3.30
N PRO A 368 -28.37 -0.94 -2.77
CA PRO A 368 -29.28 -0.16 -3.62
C PRO A 368 -28.47 0.88 -4.39
N THR A 369 -28.75 1.05 -5.69
CA THR A 369 -28.09 2.02 -6.57
C THR A 369 -28.39 3.46 -6.13
N SER A 370 -27.81 3.88 -5.01
CA SER A 370 -27.66 5.29 -4.69
C SER A 370 -26.31 5.73 -5.25
N PRO A 371 -26.25 6.85 -5.99
CA PRO A 371 -24.99 7.36 -6.51
C PRO A 371 -24.00 7.52 -5.34
N ALA A 372 -22.77 7.03 -5.53
CA ALA A 372 -21.69 7.28 -4.60
C ALA A 372 -21.63 8.81 -4.34
N PRO A 373 -21.48 9.26 -3.09
CA PRO A 373 -21.37 10.69 -2.83
C PRO A 373 -20.17 11.20 -3.64
N ALA A 374 -20.44 12.15 -4.55
CA ALA A 374 -19.39 12.88 -5.23
C ALA A 374 -18.38 13.36 -4.19
N ALA A 375 -17.09 13.22 -4.51
CA ALA A 375 -16.02 13.74 -3.66
C ALA A 375 -16.43 15.15 -3.20
N ALA A 376 -16.56 15.34 -1.88
CA ALA A 376 -17.03 16.61 -1.35
C ALA A 376 -16.11 17.70 -1.89
N LYS A 377 -16.67 18.65 -2.66
CA LYS A 377 -15.93 19.83 -3.08
C LYS A 377 -15.30 20.42 -1.82
N ALA A 378 -13.98 20.58 -1.84
CA ALA A 378 -13.28 21.27 -0.76
C ALA A 378 -14.04 22.58 -0.47
N PRO A 379 -14.34 22.90 0.80
CA PRO A 379 -15.01 24.15 1.12
C PRO A 379 -14.18 25.27 0.50
N ALA A 380 -14.84 26.11 -0.32
CA ALA A 380 -14.20 27.27 -0.91
C ALA A 380 -13.49 28.04 0.20
N ALA A 381 -12.19 28.30 0.02
CA ALA A 381 -11.43 29.12 0.94
C ALA A 381 -12.21 30.43 1.14
N LYS A 382 -12.71 30.66 2.36
CA LYS A 382 -13.28 31.96 2.71
C LYS A 382 -12.20 32.99 2.39
N ALA A 383 -12.55 33.97 1.56
CA ALA A 383 -11.71 35.12 1.29
C ALA A 383 -11.20 35.69 2.63
N PRO A 384 -9.91 36.06 2.72
CA PRO A 384 -9.39 36.63 3.95
C PRO A 384 -10.24 37.84 4.34
N ALA A 385 -10.74 37.82 5.57
CA ALA A 385 -11.47 38.94 6.14
C ALA A 385 -10.60 40.20 5.98
N ALA A 386 -11.21 41.26 5.44
CA ALA A 386 -10.58 42.55 5.28
C ALA A 386 -9.93 42.96 6.61
N LYS A 387 -8.63 43.30 6.57
CA LYS A 387 -7.89 43.78 7.73
C LYS A 387 -8.65 44.96 8.33
N SER A 388 -9.00 44.85 9.61
CA SER A 388 -9.53 45.97 10.38
C SER A 388 -8.55 47.14 10.29
N PRO A 389 -9.03 48.39 10.09
CA PRO A 389 -8.15 49.55 10.03
C PRO A 389 -7.42 49.73 11.36
N ALA A 390 -6.13 50.06 11.27
CA ALA A 390 -5.27 50.30 12.41
C ALA A 390 -5.84 51.41 13.33
N PRO A 391 -5.79 51.24 14.66
CA PRO A 391 -6.24 52.26 15.59
C PRO A 391 -5.34 53.51 15.48
N LYS A 392 -5.99 54.67 15.36
CA LYS A 392 -5.35 55.99 15.31
C LYS A 392 -4.59 56.24 16.63
N SER A 393 -3.37 56.75 16.51
CA SER A 393 -2.53 57.19 17.61
C SER A 393 -3.18 58.34 18.37
N GLY A 394 -3.71 58.05 19.56
CA GLY A 394 -4.18 59.03 20.54
C GLY A 394 -3.16 59.25 21.65
N HIS A 395 -2.72 60.50 21.80
CA HIS A 395 -1.77 60.95 22.82
C HIS A 395 -2.28 60.83 24.27
N LYS A 396 -1.34 60.48 25.15
CA LYS A 396 -1.13 60.92 26.55
C LYS A 396 -2.33 60.85 27.54
N ARG A 397 -2.10 60.16 28.66
CA ARG A 397 -1.75 60.80 29.95
C ARG A 397 -1.32 59.75 30.99
N PHE A 398 -0.11 59.94 31.51
CA PHE A 398 0.35 59.34 32.76
C PHE A 398 -0.43 59.96 33.92
N SER A 399 -0.89 59.14 34.85
CA SER A 399 -1.20 59.57 36.22
C SER A 399 -0.83 58.43 37.16
N LEU A 400 0.18 58.67 37.98
CA LEU A 400 0.45 57.98 39.24
C LEU A 400 -0.82 58.02 40.11
N PHE A 401 -1.07 56.99 40.91
CA PHE A 401 -0.98 57.06 42.38
C PHE A 401 -1.37 55.70 43.01
N LEU A 402 -0.48 55.27 43.92
CA LEU A 402 -0.60 54.29 45.02
C LEU A 402 -0.81 52.81 44.67
#